data_AF-A0A955YEN4-F1
#
_entry.id   AF-A0A955YEN4-F1
#
_cell.length_a   1.000
_cell.length_b   1.000
_cell.length_c   1.000
_cell.angle_alpha   90.00
_cell.angle_beta   90.00
_cell.angle_gamma   90.00
#
_symmetry.space_group_name_H-M   'P 1'
#
loop_
_entity.id
_entity.type
_entity.pdbx_description
1 polymer ?
#
loop_
_entity_poly.entity_id
_entity_poly.type
_entity_poly.pdbx_seq_one_letter_code
_entity_poly.pdbx_strand_id
1 'polypeptide(L)'
;MGPLAAFLLATPVFGFSLQLDPSYLAHAQSAPLAVQAADVDLALTGDVLADTDDAAPQSSMADEIARRRRIGRVHRAMGIATWAGMTAATAFGIIQFRNLYGHWSSLEDTPCVRGDATFGQGACTGLPAPHLATVILTSALYYTTFGLSYAMPDPLHVDQGDGQYARRLRTHKRLRWIHFAGMAAQILLGMVAANSEAFGLNRADDYRALQALSTIHLAIGLTTWGTLTYAGALMVR
;
A
#
# COMPACT_ATOMS: atom_id res chain seq x y z
N MET A 1 -22.44 9.02 -2.33
CA MET A 1 -21.11 9.38 -2.89
C MET A 1 -20.48 8.12 -3.44
N GLY A 2 -20.41 8.01 -4.78
CA GLY A 2 -20.22 6.74 -5.51
C GLY A 2 -18.77 6.26 -5.65
N PRO A 3 -18.57 5.08 -6.30
CA PRO A 3 -17.28 4.40 -6.45
C PRO A 3 -16.22 5.18 -7.24
N LEU A 4 -16.58 6.31 -7.87
CA LEU A 4 -15.63 7.22 -8.52
C LEU A 4 -14.67 7.91 -7.54
N ALA A 5 -15.06 8.07 -6.26
CA ALA A 5 -14.17 8.65 -5.24
C ALA A 5 -12.97 7.74 -4.90
N ALA A 6 -13.10 6.42 -5.09
CA ALA A 6 -12.00 5.48 -4.88
C ALA A 6 -10.98 5.51 -6.02
N PHE A 7 -11.41 5.84 -7.25
CA PHE A 7 -10.51 6.03 -8.39
C PHE A 7 -9.75 7.34 -8.30
N LEU A 8 -10.37 8.40 -7.78
CA LEU A 8 -9.71 9.71 -7.60
C LEU A 8 -8.59 9.69 -6.55
N LEU A 9 -8.64 8.77 -5.57
CA LEU A 9 -7.54 8.52 -4.62
C LEU A 9 -6.46 7.57 -5.15
N ALA A 10 -6.72 6.87 -6.26
CA ALA A 10 -5.75 6.00 -6.95
C ALA A 10 -5.02 6.74 -8.08
N THR A 11 -5.57 7.85 -8.57
CA THR A 11 -4.86 8.82 -9.40
C THR A 11 -3.98 9.73 -8.54
N PRO A 12 -2.74 10.05 -8.96
CA PRO A 12 -1.92 11.04 -8.29
C PRO A 12 -2.56 12.42 -8.47
N VAL A 13 -3.49 12.77 -7.58
CA VAL A 13 -3.95 14.15 -7.44
C VAL A 13 -2.84 14.90 -6.73
N PHE A 14 -2.38 15.99 -7.36
CA PHE A 14 -1.30 16.91 -6.96
C PHE A 14 0.11 16.53 -7.47
N GLY A 15 0.41 16.95 -8.70
CA GLY A 15 1.46 17.96 -9.00
C GLY A 15 2.92 17.71 -8.63
N PHE A 16 3.25 16.62 -7.93
CA PHE A 16 4.61 16.16 -7.69
C PHE A 16 4.78 14.89 -8.51
N SER A 17 5.14 15.03 -9.78
CA SER A 17 5.64 13.88 -10.52
C SER A 17 6.84 13.37 -9.75
N LEU A 18 6.77 12.16 -9.19
CA LEU A 18 7.97 11.35 -9.02
C LEU A 18 8.69 11.45 -10.36
N GLN A 19 9.82 12.14 -10.42
CA GLN A 19 10.66 12.17 -11.61
C GLN A 19 11.19 10.75 -11.77
N LEU A 20 10.37 9.88 -12.37
CA LEU A 20 10.80 8.61 -12.89
C LEU A 20 11.74 8.98 -14.02
N ASP A 21 13.03 8.76 -13.81
CA ASP A 21 14.01 8.89 -14.88
C ASP A 21 13.52 8.02 -16.06
N PRO A 22 13.36 8.59 -17.27
CA PRO A 22 12.90 7.88 -18.46
C PRO A 22 13.69 6.58 -18.73
N SER A 23 14.93 6.49 -18.23
CA SER A 23 15.76 5.28 -18.32
C SER A 23 15.10 4.03 -17.70
N TYR A 24 14.25 4.20 -16.67
CA TYR A 24 13.50 3.10 -16.05
C TYR A 24 12.34 2.60 -16.91
N LEU A 25 11.74 3.48 -17.73
CA LEU A 25 10.71 3.10 -18.70
C LEU A 25 11.33 2.48 -19.97
N ALA A 26 12.54 2.90 -20.33
CA ALA A 26 13.28 2.36 -21.46
C ALA A 26 13.67 0.88 -21.26
N HIS A 27 13.99 0.46 -20.02
CA HIS A 27 14.30 -0.94 -19.70
C HIS A 27 13.06 -1.85 -19.65
N ALA A 28 11.86 -1.29 -19.43
CA ALA A 28 10.61 -2.05 -19.45
C ALA A 28 10.13 -2.36 -20.87
N GLN A 29 10.56 -1.58 -21.87
CA GLN A 29 10.20 -1.80 -23.28
C GLN A 29 10.98 -2.97 -23.94
N SER A 30 12.01 -3.51 -23.28
CA SER A 30 12.87 -4.56 -23.86
C SER A 30 12.46 -5.99 -23.48
N ALA A 31 11.46 -6.16 -22.62
CA ALA A 31 10.91 -7.48 -22.31
C ALA A 31 9.61 -7.67 -23.12
N PRO A 32 9.51 -8.65 -24.04
CA PRO A 32 8.24 -8.97 -24.65
C PRO A 32 7.34 -9.62 -23.59
N LEU A 33 6.61 -8.80 -22.85
CA LEU A 33 5.49 -9.26 -22.04
C LEU A 33 4.34 -9.54 -23.02
N ALA A 34 4.28 -10.76 -23.54
CA ALA A 34 3.11 -11.25 -24.25
C ALA A 34 1.94 -11.40 -23.26
N VAL A 35 1.32 -10.29 -22.88
CA VAL A 35 -0.03 -10.29 -22.33
C VAL A 35 -0.95 -10.43 -23.53
N GLN A 36 -1.25 -11.68 -23.89
CA GLN A 36 -2.46 -11.95 -24.65
C GLN A 36 -3.61 -11.38 -23.82
N ALA A 37 -4.25 -10.35 -24.37
CA ALA A 37 -5.55 -9.92 -23.92
C ALA A 37 -6.46 -11.14 -24.02
N ALA A 38 -6.74 -11.80 -22.90
CA ALA A 38 -7.88 -12.68 -22.82
C ALA A 38 -9.10 -11.77 -22.91
N ASP A 39 -9.76 -11.79 -24.05
CA ASP A 39 -11.10 -11.25 -24.24
C ASP A 39 -12.02 -11.82 -23.16
N VAL A 40 -12.22 -11.06 -22.09
CA VAL A 40 -13.30 -11.30 -21.15
C VAL A 40 -14.51 -10.61 -21.75
N ASP A 41 -15.20 -11.37 -22.60
CA ASP A 41 -16.51 -11.04 -23.16
C ASP A 41 -17.53 -10.97 -22.01
N LEU A 42 -17.60 -9.80 -21.37
CA LEU A 42 -18.62 -9.50 -20.37
C LEU A 42 -19.88 -9.07 -21.12
N ALA A 43 -20.62 -10.06 -21.61
CA ALA A 43 -21.93 -9.87 -22.23
C ALA A 43 -22.85 -9.09 -21.28
N LEU A 44 -23.05 -7.81 -21.59
CA LEU A 44 -23.88 -6.87 -20.85
C LEU A 44 -24.81 -6.19 -21.86
N THR A 45 -25.82 -6.92 -22.31
CA THR A 45 -26.91 -6.39 -23.15
C THR A 45 -28.24 -7.08 -22.87
N GLY A 46 -29.28 -6.25 -22.73
CA GLY A 46 -30.71 -6.59 -22.60
C GLY A 46 -31.22 -6.31 -21.18
N ASP A 47 -32.05 -5.31 -20.87
CA ASP A 47 -33.17 -4.76 -21.65
C ASP A 47 -33.48 -3.29 -21.33
N VAL A 48 -34.34 -2.76 -22.18
CA VAL A 48 -34.61 -1.37 -22.51
C VAL A 48 -35.94 -0.91 -21.86
N LEU A 49 -35.99 0.39 -21.50
CA LEU A 49 -37.15 1.27 -21.21
C LEU A 49 -37.76 1.33 -19.79
N ALA A 50 -37.71 2.57 -19.27
CA ALA A 50 -38.76 3.32 -18.59
C ALA A 50 -39.64 2.61 -17.53
N ASP A 51 -39.44 2.97 -16.26
CA ASP A 51 -40.53 3.57 -15.47
C ASP A 51 -39.97 4.41 -14.31
N THR A 52 -40.74 5.42 -13.95
CA THR A 52 -40.55 6.36 -12.84
C THR A 52 -40.79 5.70 -11.49
N ASP A 53 -40.16 6.27 -10.44
CA ASP A 53 -40.21 5.87 -9.03
C ASP A 53 -39.73 4.44 -8.75
N ASP A 54 -38.59 4.29 -8.07
CA ASP A 54 -38.45 3.15 -7.15
C ASP A 54 -37.28 3.33 -6.18
N ALA A 55 -37.62 3.28 -4.89
CA ALA A 55 -36.67 3.13 -3.81
C ALA A 55 -35.71 1.98 -4.14
N ALA A 56 -34.41 2.20 -3.97
CA ALA A 56 -33.40 1.15 -4.13
C ALA A 56 -33.90 -0.14 -3.45
N PRO A 57 -33.94 -1.29 -4.14
CA PRO A 57 -34.52 -2.50 -3.59
C PRO A 57 -33.81 -2.82 -2.28
N GLN A 58 -34.57 -2.84 -1.17
CA GLN A 58 -34.06 -3.22 0.13
C GLN A 58 -33.60 -4.67 0.02
N SER A 59 -32.28 -4.89 -0.03
CA SER A 59 -31.72 -6.25 -0.10
C SER A 59 -32.15 -7.04 1.12
N SER A 60 -32.54 -8.30 0.94
CA SER A 60 -32.92 -9.13 2.07
C SER A 60 -31.71 -9.36 3.00
N MET A 61 -31.97 -9.63 4.28
CA MET A 61 -30.90 -9.98 5.23
C MET A 61 -30.02 -11.15 4.75
N ALA A 62 -30.63 -12.11 4.03
CA ALA A 62 -29.91 -13.23 3.43
C ALA A 62 -28.92 -12.76 2.34
N ASP A 63 -29.33 -11.81 1.50
CA ASP A 63 -28.48 -11.21 0.46
C ASP A 63 -27.31 -10.44 1.08
N GLU A 64 -27.54 -9.70 2.15
CA GLU A 64 -26.49 -8.98 2.86
C GLU A 64 -25.47 -9.93 3.50
N ILE A 65 -25.93 -11.03 4.09
CA ILE A 65 -25.05 -12.09 4.63
C ILE A 65 -24.22 -12.73 3.50
N ALA A 66 -24.86 -13.06 2.37
CA ALA A 66 -24.17 -13.64 1.21
C ALA A 66 -23.13 -12.66 0.62
N ARG A 67 -23.49 -11.38 0.50
CA ARG A 67 -22.61 -10.29 0.07
C ARG A 67 -21.44 -10.12 1.02
N ARG A 68 -21.67 -10.11 2.33
CA ARG A 68 -20.62 -10.07 3.36
C ARG A 68 -19.64 -11.22 3.21
N ARG A 69 -20.12 -12.45 3.03
CA ARG A 69 -19.26 -13.64 2.85
C ARG A 69 -18.42 -13.53 1.57
N ARG A 70 -18.99 -13.03 0.47
CA ARG A 70 -18.27 -12.81 -0.79
C ARG A 70 -17.16 -11.77 -0.63
N ILE A 71 -17.49 -10.59 -0.12
CA ILE A 71 -16.52 -9.51 0.13
C ILE A 71 -15.47 -9.97 1.14
N GLY A 72 -15.86 -10.67 2.20
CA GLY A 72 -14.96 -11.19 3.24
C GLY A 72 -13.89 -12.14 2.69
N ARG A 73 -14.23 -13.01 1.74
CA ARG A 73 -13.25 -13.88 1.06
C ARG A 73 -12.23 -13.05 0.26
N VAL A 74 -12.70 -12.08 -0.53
CA VAL A 74 -11.82 -11.22 -1.33
C VAL A 74 -10.96 -10.34 -0.42
N HIS A 75 -11.54 -9.71 0.60
CA HIS A 75 -10.82 -8.90 1.58
C HIS A 75 -9.72 -9.70 2.29
N ARG A 76 -9.99 -10.97 2.65
CA ARG A 76 -8.97 -11.85 3.25
C ARG A 76 -7.84 -12.15 2.27
N ALA A 77 -8.15 -12.52 1.03
CA ALA A 77 -7.13 -12.81 0.02
C ALA A 77 -6.26 -11.58 -0.28
N MET A 78 -6.91 -10.43 -0.49
CA MET A 78 -6.22 -9.16 -0.69
C MET A 78 -5.41 -8.74 0.53
N GLY A 79 -5.92 -8.97 1.76
CA GLY A 79 -5.19 -8.70 2.99
C GLY A 79 -3.91 -9.54 3.15
N ILE A 80 -3.94 -10.81 2.74
CA ILE A 80 -2.74 -11.66 2.71
C ILE A 80 -1.75 -11.13 1.66
N ALA A 81 -2.23 -10.77 0.47
CA ALA A 81 -1.39 -10.18 -0.58
C ALA A 81 -0.78 -8.84 -0.13
N THR A 82 -1.56 -7.97 0.52
CA THR A 82 -1.09 -6.72 1.12
C THR A 82 -0.01 -7.00 2.16
N TRP A 83 -0.20 -7.97 3.05
CA TRP A 83 0.79 -8.34 4.06
C TRP A 83 2.10 -8.84 3.43
N ALA A 84 2.02 -9.70 2.41
CA ALA A 84 3.19 -10.18 1.68
C ALA A 84 3.93 -9.04 0.98
N GLY A 85 3.20 -8.17 0.28
CA GLY A 85 3.75 -6.97 -0.36
C GLY A 85 4.45 -6.05 0.65
N MET A 86 3.78 -5.75 1.77
CA MET A 86 4.33 -4.91 2.84
C MET A 86 5.61 -5.50 3.44
N THR A 87 5.66 -6.83 3.57
CA THR A 87 6.85 -7.54 4.04
C THR A 87 8.01 -7.37 3.07
N ALA A 88 7.76 -7.53 1.76
CA ALA A 88 8.78 -7.30 0.73
C ALA A 88 9.23 -5.83 0.68
N ALA A 89 8.29 -4.88 0.72
CA ALA A 89 8.59 -3.45 0.74
C ALA A 89 9.45 -3.07 1.96
N THR A 90 9.13 -3.61 3.14
CA THR A 90 9.90 -3.40 4.37
C THR A 90 11.31 -3.98 4.23
N ALA A 91 11.45 -5.20 3.72
CA ALA A 91 12.76 -5.82 3.52
C ALA A 91 13.64 -5.01 2.56
N PHE A 92 13.09 -4.58 1.42
CA PHE A 92 13.82 -3.74 0.47
C PHE A 92 14.12 -2.34 1.04
N GLY A 93 13.23 -1.78 1.86
CA GLY A 93 13.45 -0.51 2.55
C GLY A 93 14.61 -0.60 3.56
N ILE A 94 14.73 -1.72 4.30
CA ILE A 94 15.86 -1.98 5.20
C ILE A 94 17.16 -2.10 4.40
N ILE A 95 17.15 -2.79 3.27
CA ILE A 95 18.33 -2.92 2.40
C ILE A 95 18.76 -1.55 1.87
N GLN A 96 17.81 -0.73 1.39
CA GLN A 96 18.07 0.62 0.94
C GLN A 96 18.62 1.49 2.08
N PHE A 97 18.03 1.41 3.28
CA PHE A 97 18.52 2.13 4.46
C PHE A 97 19.96 1.73 4.82
N ARG A 98 20.27 0.42 4.81
CA ARG A 98 21.64 -0.08 5.00
C ARG A 98 22.59 0.51 3.96
N ASN A 99 22.23 0.43 2.68
CA ASN A 99 23.10 0.88 1.59
C ASN A 99 23.45 2.37 1.73
N LEU A 100 22.44 3.20 2.05
CA LEU A 100 22.57 4.66 2.10
C LEU A 100 23.08 5.21 3.43
N TYR A 101 22.86 4.50 4.54
CA TYR A 101 23.10 5.05 5.89
C TYR A 101 23.84 4.11 6.85
N GLY A 102 24.24 2.91 6.40
CA GLY A 102 25.16 2.00 7.10
C GLY A 102 24.76 1.62 8.53
N HIS A 103 23.46 1.64 8.87
CA HIS A 103 22.96 1.49 10.25
C HIS A 103 23.57 2.52 11.22
N TRP A 104 23.29 3.80 10.99
CA TRP A 104 23.75 4.91 11.84
C TRP A 104 25.26 5.22 11.76
N SER A 105 25.96 4.71 10.73
CA SER A 105 27.36 5.03 10.46
C SER A 105 27.54 6.47 9.95
N SER A 106 28.78 6.94 9.89
CA SER A 106 29.14 8.12 9.09
C SER A 106 28.96 7.83 7.59
N LEU A 107 28.99 8.89 6.78
CA LEU A 107 28.77 8.81 5.33
C LEU A 107 29.84 7.94 4.65
N GLU A 108 31.11 8.14 5.01
CA GLU A 108 32.25 7.42 4.42
C GLU A 108 32.19 5.90 4.60
N ASP A 109 31.55 5.43 5.67
CA ASP A 109 31.44 4.00 6.00
C ASP A 109 30.23 3.32 5.35
N THR A 110 29.37 4.08 4.68
CA THR A 110 28.16 3.53 4.06
C THR A 110 28.51 2.61 2.88
N PRO A 111 27.74 1.54 2.63
CA PRO A 111 28.01 0.65 1.51
C PRO A 111 28.01 1.30 0.12
N CYS A 112 27.25 2.38 -0.03
CA CYS A 112 27.26 3.18 -1.26
C CYS A 112 28.57 3.96 -1.45
N VAL A 113 29.23 4.40 -0.39
CA VAL A 113 30.53 5.07 -0.50
C VAL A 113 31.67 4.06 -0.63
N ARG A 114 31.59 2.94 0.10
CA ARG A 114 32.63 1.88 0.08
C ARG A 114 32.59 0.97 -1.14
N GLY A 115 31.58 1.08 -2.00
CA GLY A 115 31.49 0.27 -3.21
C GLY A 115 30.85 -1.12 -3.04
N ASP A 116 30.27 -1.45 -1.87
CA ASP A 116 29.70 -2.77 -1.54
C ASP A 116 28.17 -2.77 -1.30
N ALA A 117 27.45 -1.90 -2.00
CA ALA A 117 25.99 -1.81 -1.92
C ALA A 117 25.27 -3.10 -2.38
N THR A 118 24.25 -3.49 -1.63
CA THR A 118 23.35 -4.59 -1.99
C THR A 118 22.57 -4.22 -3.24
N PHE A 119 22.47 -5.14 -4.21
CA PHE A 119 21.95 -4.87 -5.57
C PHE A 119 22.83 -3.93 -6.43
N GLY A 120 24.09 -3.73 -6.04
CA GLY A 120 25.08 -2.97 -6.81
C GLY A 120 24.97 -1.46 -6.62
N GLN A 121 25.95 -0.74 -7.18
CA GLN A 121 26.08 0.72 -7.00
C GLN A 121 24.97 1.53 -7.68
N GLY A 122 24.26 0.96 -8.66
CA GLY A 122 23.07 1.58 -9.23
C GLY A 122 21.94 1.79 -8.20
N ALA A 123 21.95 1.07 -7.07
CA ALA A 123 20.99 1.25 -5.99
C ALA A 123 21.31 2.44 -5.05
N CYS A 124 22.39 3.18 -5.30
CA CYS A 124 22.85 4.29 -4.46
C CYS A 124 22.39 5.67 -4.95
N THR A 125 21.91 5.73 -6.19
CA THR A 125 21.44 6.94 -6.87
C THR A 125 19.95 6.80 -7.18
N GLY A 126 19.19 7.87 -7.00
CA GLY A 126 17.75 7.88 -7.28
C GLY A 126 16.93 6.96 -6.39
N LEU A 127 15.84 6.42 -6.95
CA LEU A 127 14.90 5.52 -6.29
C LEU A 127 15.25 4.05 -6.62
N PRO A 128 15.70 3.24 -5.64
CA PRO A 128 16.02 1.84 -5.88
C PRO A 128 14.79 1.07 -6.37
N ALA A 129 14.87 0.55 -7.60
CA ALA A 129 13.76 -0.10 -8.28
C ALA A 129 13.07 -1.21 -7.46
N PRO A 130 13.77 -2.09 -6.72
CA PRO A 130 13.11 -3.13 -5.92
C PRO A 130 12.20 -2.57 -4.83
N HIS A 131 12.65 -1.52 -4.12
CA HIS A 131 11.83 -0.91 -3.07
C HIS A 131 10.65 -0.14 -3.68
N LEU A 132 10.90 0.66 -4.73
CA LEU A 132 9.84 1.41 -5.39
C LEU A 132 8.73 0.51 -5.95
N ALA A 133 9.10 -0.55 -6.68
CA ALA A 133 8.15 -1.48 -7.29
C ALA A 133 7.27 -2.16 -6.23
N THR A 134 7.88 -2.59 -5.13
CA THR A 134 7.14 -3.21 -4.02
C THR A 134 6.26 -2.22 -3.28
N VAL A 135 6.68 -0.97 -3.10
CA VAL A 135 5.84 0.09 -2.49
C VAL A 135 4.62 0.41 -3.36
N ILE A 136 4.78 0.53 -4.68
CA ILE A 136 3.66 0.79 -5.61
C ILE A 136 2.65 -0.36 -5.55
N LEU A 137 3.11 -1.60 -5.72
CA LEU A 137 2.25 -2.78 -5.67
C LEU A 137 1.54 -2.90 -4.30
N THR A 138 2.29 -2.73 -3.22
CA THR A 138 1.75 -2.80 -1.86
C THR A 138 0.69 -1.72 -1.62
N SER A 139 0.91 -0.51 -2.13
CA SER A 139 -0.07 0.58 -2.02
C SER A 139 -1.38 0.23 -2.73
N ALA A 140 -1.32 -0.26 -3.97
CA ALA A 140 -2.50 -0.68 -4.71
C ALA A 140 -3.26 -1.81 -3.97
N LEU A 141 -2.54 -2.83 -3.50
CA LEU A 141 -3.12 -3.91 -2.71
C LEU A 141 -3.74 -3.39 -1.41
N TYR A 142 -3.02 -2.55 -0.68
CA TYR A 142 -3.43 -1.99 0.61
C TYR A 142 -4.71 -1.17 0.49
N TYR A 143 -4.76 -0.21 -0.43
CA TYR A 143 -5.93 0.65 -0.61
C TYR A 143 -7.14 -0.12 -1.12
N THR A 144 -6.93 -1.15 -1.94
CA THR A 144 -8.00 -2.08 -2.34
C THR A 144 -8.54 -2.86 -1.13
N THR A 145 -7.65 -3.47 -0.32
CA THR A 145 -8.03 -4.18 0.91
C THR A 145 -8.78 -3.27 1.89
N PHE A 146 -8.28 -2.04 2.07
CA PHE A 146 -8.89 -1.04 2.93
C PHE A 146 -10.28 -0.65 2.42
N GLY A 147 -10.44 -0.38 1.13
CA GLY A 147 -11.74 -0.08 0.51
C GLY A 147 -12.75 -1.21 0.68
N LEU A 148 -12.34 -2.46 0.46
CA LEU A 148 -13.18 -3.63 0.70
C LEU A 148 -13.65 -3.73 2.17
N SER A 149 -12.85 -3.24 3.12
CA SER A 149 -13.25 -3.23 4.54
C SER A 149 -14.41 -2.27 4.86
N TYR A 150 -14.61 -1.23 4.05
CA TYR A 150 -15.77 -0.31 4.17
C TYR A 150 -16.98 -0.81 3.40
N ALA A 151 -16.74 -1.47 2.26
CA ALA A 151 -17.81 -2.01 1.43
C ALA A 151 -18.51 -3.23 2.06
N MET A 152 -17.90 -3.84 3.08
CA MET A 152 -18.41 -5.04 3.75
C MET A 152 -19.62 -4.71 4.66
N PRO A 153 -20.82 -5.25 4.37
CA PRO A 153 -22.00 -4.99 5.20
C PRO A 153 -21.92 -5.73 6.55
N ASP A 154 -22.54 -5.17 7.58
CA ASP A 154 -22.60 -5.72 8.94
C ASP A 154 -24.06 -5.89 9.43
N PRO A 155 -24.88 -6.72 8.76
CA PRO A 155 -26.33 -6.79 9.00
C PRO A 155 -26.71 -7.34 10.38
N LEU A 156 -25.80 -8.08 11.01
CA LEU A 156 -26.02 -8.71 12.31
C LEU A 156 -25.31 -7.95 13.44
N HIS A 157 -24.76 -6.76 13.15
CA HIS A 157 -24.00 -5.96 14.12
C HIS A 157 -23.00 -6.78 14.94
N VAL A 158 -22.23 -7.64 14.25
CA VAL A 158 -21.42 -8.67 14.92
C VAL A 158 -20.24 -8.09 15.72
N ASP A 159 -20.01 -6.78 15.60
CA ASP A 159 -19.07 -6.00 16.39
C ASP A 159 -19.68 -5.42 17.68
N GLN A 160 -20.98 -5.50 17.90
CA GLN A 160 -21.65 -4.95 19.09
C GLN A 160 -21.77 -5.96 20.25
N GLY A 161 -21.66 -7.27 19.99
CA GLY A 161 -21.79 -8.29 21.04
C GLY A 161 -20.65 -8.32 22.06
N ASP A 162 -20.86 -9.07 23.15
CA ASP A 162 -19.88 -9.29 24.22
C ASP A 162 -19.00 -10.54 24.00
N GLY A 163 -19.18 -11.23 22.88
CA GLY A 163 -18.38 -12.40 22.53
C GLY A 163 -16.92 -12.08 22.25
N GLN A 164 -16.04 -13.09 22.36
CA GLN A 164 -14.63 -12.94 21.99
C GLN A 164 -14.45 -12.50 20.54
N TYR A 165 -15.28 -12.99 19.62
CA TYR A 165 -15.24 -12.59 18.22
C TYR A 165 -15.54 -11.09 18.03
N ALA A 166 -16.59 -10.59 18.67
CA ALA A 166 -16.97 -9.18 18.61
C ALA A 166 -15.85 -8.27 19.16
N ARG A 167 -15.22 -8.65 20.28
CA ARG A 167 -14.03 -7.95 20.81
C ARG A 167 -12.88 -7.92 19.80
N ARG A 168 -12.55 -9.06 19.20
CA ARG A 168 -11.48 -9.15 18.19
C ARG A 168 -11.77 -8.31 16.95
N LEU A 169 -13.01 -8.32 16.48
CA LEU A 169 -13.45 -7.50 15.36
C LEU A 169 -13.37 -6.00 15.67
N ARG A 170 -13.77 -5.56 16.87
CA ARG A 170 -13.59 -4.17 17.30
C ARG A 170 -12.12 -3.76 17.32
N THR A 171 -11.24 -4.62 17.85
CA THR A 171 -9.80 -4.38 17.84
C THR A 171 -9.25 -4.31 16.41
N HIS A 172 -9.65 -5.22 15.52
CA HIS A 172 -9.28 -5.19 14.11
C HIS A 172 -9.72 -3.90 13.42
N LYS A 173 -10.97 -3.45 13.63
CA LYS A 173 -11.49 -2.17 13.11
C LYS A 173 -10.74 -0.95 13.67
N ARG A 174 -10.23 -1.01 14.90
CA ARG A 174 -9.37 0.05 15.48
C ARG A 174 -7.97 0.06 14.89
N LEU A 175 -7.33 -1.11 14.81
CA LEU A 175 -6.00 -1.27 14.21
C LEU A 175 -5.98 -0.82 12.75
N ARG A 176 -7.11 -0.97 12.03
CA ARG A 176 -7.30 -0.44 10.68
C ARG A 176 -6.90 1.02 10.55
N TRP A 177 -7.28 1.85 11.52
CA TRP A 177 -6.97 3.27 11.50
C TRP A 177 -5.51 3.56 11.85
N ILE A 178 -4.92 2.75 12.72
CA ILE A 178 -3.51 2.89 13.10
C ILE A 178 -2.61 2.59 11.90
N HIS A 179 -2.81 1.45 11.25
CA HIS A 179 -1.99 1.11 10.08
C HIS A 179 -2.33 1.99 8.86
N PHE A 180 -3.54 2.57 8.78
CA PHE A 180 -3.86 3.57 7.75
C PHE A 180 -3.10 4.89 7.96
N ALA A 181 -3.08 5.41 9.18
CA ALA A 181 -2.28 6.60 9.51
C ALA A 181 -0.79 6.33 9.24
N GLY A 182 -0.31 5.14 9.60
CA GLY A 182 1.05 4.69 9.28
C GLY A 182 1.35 4.70 7.78
N MET A 183 0.47 4.12 6.96
CA MET A 183 0.61 4.13 5.49
C MET A 183 0.63 5.54 4.90
N ALA A 184 -0.25 6.44 5.36
CA ALA A 184 -0.25 7.82 4.92
C ALA A 184 1.06 8.53 5.28
N ALA A 185 1.56 8.32 6.50
CA ALA A 185 2.85 8.87 6.94
C ALA A 185 4.02 8.31 6.12
N GLN A 186 4.01 7.01 5.78
CA GLN A 186 5.02 6.41 4.91
C GLN A 186 5.07 7.09 3.54
N ILE A 187 3.91 7.31 2.90
CA ILE A 187 3.85 7.97 1.59
C ILE A 187 4.43 9.38 1.67
N LEU A 188 4.00 10.18 2.64
CA LEU A 188 4.49 11.56 2.82
C LEU A 188 6.00 11.60 3.06
N LEU A 189 6.50 10.80 4.01
CA LEU A 189 7.93 10.77 4.34
C LEU A 189 8.77 10.22 3.18
N GLY A 190 8.25 9.21 2.46
CA GLY A 190 8.91 8.66 1.28
C GLY A 190 9.03 9.69 0.17
N MET A 191 7.98 10.49 -0.08
CA MET A 191 8.04 11.60 -1.03
C MET A 191 9.05 12.67 -0.62
N VAL A 192 9.08 13.07 0.66
CA VAL A 192 10.06 14.05 1.15
C VAL A 192 11.49 13.52 1.01
N ALA A 193 11.73 12.27 1.40
CA ALA A 193 13.06 11.65 1.33
C ALA A 193 13.52 11.45 -0.13
N ALA A 194 12.62 11.05 -1.03
CA ALA A 194 12.92 10.85 -2.45
C ALA A 194 13.21 12.16 -3.20
N ASN A 195 12.66 13.27 -2.73
CA ASN A 195 12.79 14.59 -3.35
C ASN A 195 13.55 15.57 -2.44
N SER A 196 14.44 15.07 -1.58
CA SER A 196 15.03 15.87 -0.51
C SER A 196 15.78 17.11 -1.01
N GLU A 197 16.42 17.02 -2.18
CA GLU A 197 17.12 18.13 -2.83
C GLU A 197 16.16 19.28 -3.17
N ALA A 198 14.92 18.99 -3.57
CA ALA A 198 13.89 20.00 -3.80
C ALA A 198 13.45 20.71 -2.50
N PHE A 199 13.72 20.10 -1.34
CA PHE A 199 13.53 20.69 -0.02
C PHE A 199 14.82 21.29 0.56
N GLY A 200 15.88 21.41 -0.25
CA GLY A 200 17.15 22.00 0.15
C GLY A 200 18.03 21.07 1.01
N LEU A 201 17.73 19.76 1.05
CA LEU A 201 18.51 18.78 1.80
C LEU A 201 19.28 17.87 0.84
N ASN A 202 20.60 17.85 0.95
CA ASN A 202 21.44 16.99 0.12
C ASN A 202 22.31 16.05 0.98
N ARG A 203 22.71 14.90 0.42
CA ARG A 203 23.41 13.87 1.19
C ARG A 203 24.83 14.25 1.58
N ALA A 204 25.48 15.14 0.84
CA ALA A 204 26.86 15.56 1.14
C ALA A 204 26.89 16.51 2.35
N ASP A 205 25.97 17.47 2.41
CA ASP A 205 25.96 18.50 3.44
C ASP A 205 25.03 18.16 4.61
N ASP A 206 23.92 17.47 4.36
CA ASP A 206 22.84 17.22 5.33
C ASP A 206 22.67 15.74 5.69
N TYR A 207 23.75 14.95 5.58
CA TYR A 207 23.71 13.50 5.78
C TYR A 207 22.97 13.07 7.07
N ARG A 208 23.26 13.72 8.20
CA ARG A 208 22.63 13.37 9.49
C ARG A 208 21.13 13.68 9.52
N ALA A 209 20.70 14.77 8.88
CA ALA A 209 19.28 15.11 8.78
C ALA A 209 18.53 14.07 7.93
N LEU A 210 19.11 13.68 6.79
CA LEU A 210 18.54 12.65 5.92
C LEU A 210 18.55 11.25 6.55
N GLN A 211 19.60 10.92 7.31
CA GLN A 211 19.68 9.69 8.10
C GLN A 211 18.58 9.67 9.17
N ALA A 212 18.33 10.78 9.87
CA ALA A 212 17.25 10.90 10.84
C ALA A 212 15.87 10.75 10.20
N LEU A 213 15.62 11.47 9.09
CA LEU A 213 14.37 11.36 8.33
C LEU A 213 14.11 9.92 7.87
N SER A 214 15.14 9.28 7.33
CA SER A 214 15.07 7.89 6.85
C SER A 214 14.89 6.89 7.99
N THR A 215 15.46 7.17 9.17
CA THR A 215 15.22 6.37 10.38
C THR A 215 13.77 6.47 10.84
N ILE A 216 13.19 7.68 10.84
CA ILE A 216 11.77 7.89 11.17
C ILE A 216 10.88 7.15 10.18
N HIS A 217 11.18 7.27 8.88
CA HIS A 217 10.47 6.54 7.83
C HIS A 217 10.55 5.01 8.08
N LEU A 218 11.73 4.46 8.35
CA LEU A 218 11.89 3.04 8.67
C LEU A 218 11.10 2.62 9.92
N ALA A 219 11.17 3.39 11.00
CA ALA A 219 10.49 3.09 12.26
C ALA A 219 8.96 3.06 12.10
N ILE A 220 8.40 4.05 11.40
CA ILE A 220 6.97 4.08 11.07
C ILE A 220 6.61 2.90 10.15
N GLY A 221 7.48 2.54 9.20
CA GLY A 221 7.27 1.40 8.31
C GLY A 221 7.17 0.09 9.08
N LEU A 222 8.13 -0.18 9.98
CA LEU A 222 8.13 -1.35 10.88
C LEU A 222 6.90 -1.38 11.78
N THR A 223 6.49 -0.24 12.33
CA THR A 223 5.30 -0.14 13.20
C THR A 223 4.02 -0.38 12.39
N THR A 224 3.93 0.14 11.18
CA THR A 224 2.80 -0.06 10.26
C THR A 224 2.68 -1.53 9.85
N TRP A 225 3.81 -2.15 9.48
CA TRP A 225 3.86 -3.57 9.16
C TRP A 225 3.50 -4.45 10.37
N GLY A 226 4.00 -4.14 11.55
CA GLY A 226 3.69 -4.86 12.79
C GLY A 226 2.21 -4.76 13.18
N THR A 227 1.62 -3.57 13.08
CA THR A 227 0.19 -3.36 13.35
C THR A 227 -0.72 -4.06 12.33
N LEU A 228 -0.37 -4.02 11.04
CA LEU A 228 -1.06 -4.78 10.00
C LEU A 228 -0.98 -6.30 10.26
N THR A 229 0.21 -6.80 10.60
CA THR A 229 0.44 -8.22 10.92
C THR A 229 -0.40 -8.65 12.12
N TYR A 230 -0.42 -7.85 13.18
CA TYR A 230 -1.23 -8.12 14.37
C TYR A 230 -2.73 -8.09 14.06
N ALA A 231 -3.20 -7.13 13.26
CA ALA A 231 -4.59 -7.04 12.83
C ALA A 231 -5.04 -8.29 12.06
N GLY A 232 -4.18 -8.82 11.17
CA GLY A 232 -4.43 -10.07 10.47
C GLY A 232 -4.46 -11.28 11.42
N ALA A 233 -3.47 -11.39 12.31
CA ALA A 233 -3.36 -12.50 13.25
C ALA A 233 -4.58 -12.66 14.18
N LEU A 234 -5.21 -11.54 14.58
CA LEU A 234 -6.45 -11.55 15.38
C LEU A 234 -7.62 -12.27 14.71
N MET A 235 -7.66 -12.30 13.38
CA MET A 235 -8.77 -12.83 12.59
C MET A 235 -8.55 -14.28 12.10
N VAL A 236 -7.36 -14.84 12.32
CA VAL A 236 -7.02 -16.23 11.95
C VAL A 236 -7.04 -17.18 13.15
N ARG A 237 -6.92 -16.65 14.37
CA ARG A 237 -7.12 -17.39 15.64
C ARG A 237 -8.60 -17.54 15.96
#